data_AF-A0A7X8LZH6-F1
#
_entry.id   AF-A0A7X8LZH6-F1
#
_cell.length_a   1.000
_cell.length_b   1.000
_cell.length_c   1.000
_cell.angle_alpha   90.00
_cell.angle_beta   90.00
_cell.angle_gamma   90.00
#
_symmetry.space_group_name_H-M   'P 1'
#
loop_
_entity.id
_entity.type
_entity.pdbx_description
1 polymer ?
#
loop_
_entity_poly.entity_id
_entity_poly.type
_entity_poly.pdbx_seq_one_letter_code
_entity_poly.pdbx_strand_id
1 'polypeptide(L)'
;MDCRKAWNLMMKSFDNEISKQHRKELNMHISECDECKTMSDNLTEAFTFMDTSDWQAPADIEKRVMAKLNLTKHRRDFLMPYVICNLIVFTGIVASWLDSVFKIGIFTFIKEVFNEVVAAYNMSATVFTAFRNFFSTYFIKPTINIAIIAFLIYGLLSIISILQKMLRRYVSVR
;
A
#
# COMPACT_ATOMS: atom_id res chain seq x y z
N MET A 1 -10.16 26.22 -52.23
CA MET A 1 -9.25 26.42 -51.08
C MET A 1 -7.95 27.00 -51.63
N ASP A 2 -7.27 27.88 -50.90
CA ASP A 2 -5.99 28.44 -51.34
C ASP A 2 -4.85 27.43 -51.18
N CYS A 3 -3.88 27.43 -52.10
CA CYS A 3 -2.72 26.52 -52.08
C CYS A 3 -1.93 26.60 -50.76
N ARG A 4 -1.85 27.77 -50.12
CA ARG A 4 -1.23 27.93 -48.79
C ARG A 4 -1.94 27.12 -47.71
N LYS A 5 -3.28 27.11 -47.73
CA LYS A 5 -4.08 26.34 -46.78
C LYS A 5 -3.97 24.84 -47.08
N ALA A 6 -3.92 24.47 -48.36
CA ALA A 6 -3.66 23.10 -48.80
C ALA A 6 -2.31 22.58 -48.28
N TRP A 7 -1.24 23.37 -48.41
CA TRP A 7 0.09 23.05 -47.90
C TRP A 7 0.09 22.75 -46.39
N ASN A 8 -0.55 23.61 -45.60
CA ASN A 8 -0.66 23.40 -44.15
C ASN A 8 -1.42 22.12 -43.81
N LEU A 9 -2.49 21.81 -44.56
CA LEU A 9 -3.22 20.56 -44.37
C LEU A 9 -2.40 19.35 -44.82
N MET A 10 -1.60 19.48 -45.87
CA MET A 10 -0.70 18.43 -46.37
C MET A 10 0.36 18.07 -45.33
N MET A 11 1.03 19.04 -44.71
CA MET A 11 1.99 18.78 -43.61
C MET A 11 1.32 18.06 -42.43
N LYS A 12 0.15 18.56 -41.99
CA LYS A 12 -0.64 17.88 -40.95
C LYS A 12 -1.07 16.47 -41.33
N SER A 13 -1.20 16.17 -42.62
CA SER A 13 -1.54 14.83 -43.09
C SER A 13 -0.38 13.86 -42.94
N PHE A 14 0.86 14.30 -43.19
CA PHE A 14 2.08 13.51 -42.97
C PHE A 14 2.34 13.28 -41.48
N ASP A 15 2.06 14.28 -40.62
CA ASP A 15 2.19 14.15 -39.16
C ASP A 15 1.05 13.33 -38.50
N ASN A 16 0.08 12.82 -39.28
CA ASN A 16 -1.13 12.15 -38.79
C ASN A 16 -2.04 13.02 -37.89
N GLU A 17 -1.94 14.35 -37.97
CA GLU A 17 -2.72 15.31 -37.17
C GLU A 17 -3.94 15.89 -37.91
N ILE A 18 -4.20 15.46 -39.14
CA ILE A 18 -5.31 15.97 -39.94
C ILE A 18 -6.67 15.36 -39.56
N SER A 19 -7.70 16.20 -39.39
CA SER A 19 -9.08 15.73 -39.16
C SER A 19 -9.70 15.11 -40.42
N LYS A 20 -10.71 14.25 -40.25
CA LYS A 20 -11.42 13.59 -41.37
C LYS A 20 -12.03 14.60 -42.37
N GLN A 21 -12.57 15.71 -41.87
CA GLN A 21 -13.15 16.76 -42.71
C GLN A 21 -12.07 17.47 -43.53
N HIS A 22 -10.99 17.92 -42.89
CA HIS A 22 -9.90 18.60 -43.58
C HIS A 22 -9.17 17.69 -44.57
N ARG A 23 -9.12 16.37 -44.32
CA ARG A 23 -8.57 15.41 -45.27
C ARG A 23 -9.40 15.35 -46.56
N LYS A 24 -10.74 15.40 -46.46
CA LYS A 24 -11.61 15.47 -47.64
C LYS A 24 -11.41 16.77 -48.42
N GLU A 25 -11.32 17.90 -47.71
CA GLU A 25 -11.08 19.22 -48.31
C GLU A 25 -9.72 19.26 -49.04
N LEU A 26 -8.68 18.68 -48.43
CA LEU A 26 -7.35 18.56 -49.02
C LEU A 26 -7.38 17.68 -50.28
N ASN A 27 -7.99 16.50 -50.22
CA ASN A 27 -8.06 15.58 -51.36
C ASN A 27 -8.82 16.19 -52.54
N MET A 28 -9.91 16.91 -52.27
CA MET A 28 -10.65 17.64 -53.30
C MET A 28 -9.76 18.69 -53.97
N HIS A 29 -9.03 19.49 -53.18
CA HIS A 29 -8.14 20.49 -53.74
C HIS A 29 -6.97 19.89 -54.54
N ILE A 30 -6.36 18.80 -54.05
CA ILE A 30 -5.31 18.07 -54.77
C ILE A 30 -5.82 17.53 -56.11
N SER A 31 -7.09 17.12 -56.20
CA SER A 31 -7.67 16.66 -57.47
C SER A 31 -7.91 17.77 -58.49
N GLU A 32 -8.00 19.03 -58.03
CA GLU A 32 -8.30 20.20 -58.87
C GLU A 32 -7.07 21.07 -59.18
N CYS A 33 -5.98 20.93 -58.41
CA CYS A 33 -4.78 21.76 -58.51
C CYS A 33 -3.53 20.92 -58.79
N ASP A 34 -3.03 20.98 -60.03
CA ASP A 34 -1.87 20.20 -60.49
C ASP A 34 -0.57 20.52 -59.72
N GLU A 35 -0.38 21.78 -59.30
CA GLU A 35 0.77 22.19 -58.50
C GLU A 35 0.77 21.49 -57.12
N CYS A 36 -0.38 21.51 -56.44
CA CYS A 36 -0.52 20.87 -55.13
C CYS A 36 -0.43 19.33 -55.24
N LYS A 37 -0.91 18.75 -56.35
CA LYS A 37 -0.78 17.32 -56.62
C LYS A 37 0.68 16.91 -56.78
N THR A 38 1.41 17.61 -57.66
CA THR A 38 2.85 17.34 -57.90
C THR A 38 3.64 17.45 -56.59
N MET A 39 3.33 18.46 -55.77
CA MET A 39 3.99 18.63 -54.48
C MET A 39 3.67 17.49 -53.49
N SER A 40 2.42 17.04 -53.44
CA SER A 40 2.00 15.90 -52.62
C SER A 40 2.72 14.61 -53.03
N ASP A 41 2.83 14.37 -54.33
CA ASP A 41 3.46 13.17 -54.89
C ASP A 41 4.96 13.17 -54.57
N ASN A 42 5.66 14.29 -54.78
CA ASN A 42 7.09 14.44 -54.44
C ASN A 42 7.38 14.22 -52.95
N LEU A 43 6.51 14.75 -52.07
CA LEU A 43 6.66 14.54 -50.63
C LEU A 43 6.41 13.08 -50.26
N THR A 44 5.38 12.47 -50.83
CA THR A 44 5.06 11.06 -50.59
C THR A 44 6.22 10.15 -51.02
N GLU A 45 6.84 10.44 -52.17
CA GLU A 45 8.04 9.75 -52.64
C GLU A 45 9.22 9.93 -51.68
N ALA A 46 9.47 11.15 -51.20
CA ALA A 46 10.55 11.40 -50.25
C ALA A 46 10.35 10.67 -48.91
N PHE A 47 9.13 10.68 -48.36
CA PHE A 47 8.83 9.98 -47.11
C PHE A 47 8.90 8.46 -47.28
N THR A 48 8.36 7.91 -48.36
CA THR A 48 8.46 6.47 -48.65
C THR A 48 9.91 6.02 -48.84
N PHE A 49 10.75 6.84 -49.49
CA PHE A 49 12.19 6.59 -49.57
C PHE A 49 12.85 6.57 -48.19
N MET A 50 12.51 7.53 -47.32
CA MET A 50 13.05 7.57 -45.96
C MET A 50 12.61 6.36 -45.11
N ASP A 51 11.35 5.93 -45.22
CA ASP A 51 10.78 4.80 -44.47
C ASP A 51 11.31 3.44 -44.94
N THR A 52 11.59 3.29 -46.24
CA THR A 52 12.08 2.02 -46.82
C THR A 52 13.60 1.87 -46.74
N SER A 53 14.30 2.94 -46.41
CA SER A 53 15.75 2.92 -46.23
C SER A 53 16.09 2.41 -44.83
N ASP A 54 16.87 1.32 -44.76
CA ASP A 54 17.45 0.82 -43.50
C ASP A 54 18.57 1.76 -43.03
N TRP A 55 18.19 2.87 -42.41
CA TRP A 55 19.12 3.79 -41.77
C TRP A 55 19.63 3.16 -40.47
N GLN A 56 20.87 2.67 -40.49
CA GLN A 56 21.54 2.35 -39.23
C GLN A 56 21.88 3.65 -38.49
N ALA A 57 21.34 3.76 -37.27
CA ALA A 57 21.73 4.82 -36.37
C ALA A 57 23.22 4.68 -36.02
N PRO A 58 23.95 5.79 -35.81
CA PRO A 58 25.35 5.72 -35.37
C PRO A 58 25.50 4.87 -34.12
N ALA A 59 26.46 3.94 -34.11
CA ALA A 59 26.63 2.95 -33.04
C ALA A 59 26.78 3.55 -31.62
N ASP A 60 27.11 4.83 -31.52
CA ASP A 60 27.33 5.56 -30.28
C ASP A 60 26.15 6.44 -29.83
N ILE A 61 25.07 6.52 -30.61
CA ILE A 61 23.93 7.40 -30.31
C ILE A 61 23.23 7.00 -29.01
N GLU A 62 23.00 5.70 -28.83
CA GLU A 62 22.34 5.17 -27.64
C GLU A 62 23.15 5.50 -26.39
N LYS A 63 24.47 5.25 -26.44
CA LYS A 63 25.38 5.55 -25.34
C LYS A 63 25.36 7.03 -24.99
N ARG A 64 25.39 7.94 -25.99
CA ARG A 64 25.34 9.39 -25.76
C ARG A 64 24.00 9.86 -25.18
N VAL A 65 22.88 9.33 -25.67
CA VAL A 65 21.55 9.69 -25.19
C VAL A 65 21.35 9.22 -23.76
N MET A 66 21.71 7.96 -23.47
CA MET A 66 21.61 7.40 -22.12
C MET A 66 22.50 8.12 -21.11
N ALA A 67 23.71 8.51 -21.51
CA ALA A 67 24.59 9.32 -20.66
C ALA A 67 23.95 10.66 -20.27
N LYS A 68 23.32 11.36 -21.22
CA LYS A 68 22.63 12.64 -20.94
C LYS A 68 21.39 12.49 -20.05
N LEU A 69 20.62 11.42 -20.24
CA LEU A 69 19.43 11.14 -19.42
C LEU A 69 19.80 10.83 -17.96
N ASN A 70 20.86 10.04 -17.76
CA ASN A 70 21.33 9.71 -16.40
C ASN A 70 21.84 10.94 -15.64
N LEU A 71 22.54 11.86 -16.32
CA LEU A 71 22.99 13.12 -15.72
C LEU A 71 21.82 14.00 -15.26
N THR A 72 20.71 14.02 -16.00
CA THR A 72 19.53 14.82 -15.64
C THR A 72 18.67 14.21 -14.55
N LYS A 73 18.64 12.87 -14.43
CA LYS A 73 17.95 12.17 -13.33
C LYS A 73 18.60 12.48 -11.98
N HIS A 74 19.93 12.37 -11.90
CA HIS A 74 20.62 12.49 -10.62
C HIS A 74 20.52 13.88 -9.98
N ARG A 75 20.37 14.93 -10.80
CA ARG A 75 20.27 16.32 -10.33
C ARG A 75 18.92 16.67 -9.70
N ARG A 76 17.84 15.92 -10.02
CA ARG A 76 16.48 16.16 -9.50
C ARG A 76 16.22 15.44 -8.18
N ASP A 77 16.78 14.25 -8.01
CA ASP A 77 16.50 13.40 -6.84
C ASP A 77 17.17 13.93 -5.56
N PHE A 78 18.29 14.67 -5.66
CA PHE A 78 19.03 15.17 -4.50
C PHE A 78 18.42 16.41 -3.83
N LEU A 79 17.54 17.14 -4.53
CA LEU A 79 16.95 18.41 -4.06
C LEU A 79 15.43 18.31 -3.93
N MET A 80 14.87 17.14 -3.64
CA MET A 80 13.45 17.06 -3.34
C MET A 80 13.16 17.83 -2.04
N PRO A 81 12.39 18.94 -2.08
CA PRO A 81 12.13 19.78 -0.92
C PRO A 81 11.45 19.00 0.22
N TYR A 82 10.73 17.93 -0.13
CA TYR A 82 10.07 17.05 0.81
C TYR A 82 11.05 16.38 1.79
N VAL A 83 12.22 15.92 1.32
CA VAL A 83 13.19 15.23 2.20
C VAL A 83 13.86 16.23 3.14
N ILE A 84 14.23 17.40 2.62
CA ILE A 84 14.93 18.46 3.36
C ILE A 84 14.01 19.04 4.45
N CYS A 85 12.75 19.35 4.12
CA CYS A 85 11.81 19.90 5.08
C CYS A 85 11.52 18.93 6.24
N ASN A 86 11.34 17.63 5.96
CA ASN A 86 11.11 16.64 7.01
C ASN A 86 12.31 16.50 7.95
N LEU A 87 13.54 16.54 7.41
CA LEU A 87 14.76 16.50 8.20
C LEU A 87 14.89 17.71 9.14
N ILE A 88 14.56 18.91 8.65
CA ILE A 88 14.59 20.14 9.46
C ILE A 88 13.55 20.07 10.58
N VAL A 89 12.32 19.66 10.29
CA VAL A 89 11.26 19.53 11.29
C VAL A 89 11.62 18.50 12.35
N PHE A 90 12.12 17.33 11.93
CA PHE A 90 12.55 16.28 12.85
C PHE A 90 13.68 16.75 13.77
N THR A 91 14.68 17.42 13.21
CA THR A 91 15.80 17.97 13.98
C THR A 91 15.32 19.01 14.99
N GLY A 92 14.36 19.86 14.62
CA GLY A 92 13.77 20.84 15.53
C GLY A 92 12.99 20.20 16.70
N ILE A 93 12.24 19.14 16.44
CA ILE A 93 11.51 18.39 17.49
C ILE A 93 12.50 17.77 18.47
N VAL A 94 13.54 17.09 17.97
CA VAL A 94 14.57 16.45 18.80
C VAL A 94 15.31 17.48 19.65
N ALA A 95 15.71 18.60 19.05
CA ALA A 95 16.40 19.68 19.76
C ALA A 95 15.52 20.30 20.86
N SER A 96 14.23 20.54 20.58
CA SER A 96 13.27 21.05 21.57
C SER A 96 13.07 20.07 22.74
N TRP A 97 12.95 18.78 22.44
CA TRP A 97 12.81 17.75 23.45
C TRP A 97 14.06 17.65 24.34
N LEU A 98 15.25 17.70 23.73
CA LEU A 98 16.52 17.75 24.45
C LEU A 98 16.63 19.00 25.33
N ASP A 99 16.29 20.18 24.83
CA ASP A 99 16.32 21.44 25.62
C ASP A 99 15.40 21.36 26.85
N SER A 100 14.21 20.77 26.70
CA SER A 100 13.28 20.53 27.81
C SER A 100 13.88 19.59 28.87
N VAL A 101 14.50 18.48 28.44
CA VAL A 101 15.18 17.52 29.34
C VAL A 101 16.35 18.16 30.06
N PHE A 102 17.14 19.02 29.39
CA PHE A 102 18.25 19.73 30.02
C PHE A 102 17.79 20.82 31.00
N LYS A 103 16.69 21.54 30.71
CA LYS A 103 16.15 22.61 31.57
C LYS A 103 15.49 22.10 32.85
N ILE A 104 14.74 21.01 32.75
CA ILE A 104 14.01 20.44 33.89
C ILE A 104 14.97 19.65 34.80
N GLY A 105 16.10 19.21 34.25
CA GLY A 105 17.11 18.41 34.92
C GLY A 105 16.79 16.92 34.79
N ILE A 106 17.75 16.13 34.32
CA ILE A 106 17.58 14.69 34.03
C ILE A 106 16.98 13.92 35.22
N PHE A 107 17.28 14.32 36.45
CA PHE A 107 16.80 13.65 37.66
C PHE A 107 15.29 13.83 37.92
N THR A 108 14.71 14.99 37.63
CA THR A 108 13.27 15.23 37.84
C THR A 108 12.45 14.55 36.76
N PHE A 109 12.92 14.58 35.51
CA PHE A 109 12.33 13.86 34.39
C PHE A 109 12.30 12.34 34.63
N ILE A 110 13.43 11.75 35.06
CA ILE A 110 13.50 10.31 35.39
C ILE A 110 12.51 9.97 36.52
N LYS A 111 12.41 10.82 37.54
CA LYS A 111 11.50 10.61 38.67
C LYS A 111 10.03 10.67 38.24
N GLU A 112 9.68 11.58 37.34
CA GLU A 112 8.32 11.75 36.82
C GLU A 112 7.91 10.56 35.96
N VAL A 113 8.76 10.16 35.01
CA VAL A 113 8.55 8.96 34.19
C VAL A 113 8.45 7.70 35.06
N PHE A 114 9.32 7.56 36.06
CA PHE A 114 9.28 6.41 36.96
C PHE A 114 7.98 6.36 37.78
N ASN A 115 7.50 7.51 38.27
CA ASN A 115 6.24 7.60 39.00
C ASN A 115 5.04 7.22 38.12
N GLU A 116 5.00 7.68 36.86
CA GLU A 116 3.95 7.32 35.91
C GLU A 116 3.97 5.82 35.59
N VAL A 117 5.15 5.24 35.37
CA VAL A 117 5.31 3.80 35.12
C VAL A 117 4.84 2.98 36.34
N VAL A 118 5.20 3.40 37.55
CA VAL A 118 4.76 2.75 38.79
C VAL A 118 3.23 2.88 38.96
N ALA A 119 2.65 4.04 38.65
CA ALA A 119 1.20 4.23 38.71
C ALA A 119 0.47 3.32 37.71
N ALA A 120 0.95 3.24 36.46
CA ALA A 120 0.41 2.35 35.44
C ALA A 120 0.51 0.88 35.84
N TYR A 121 1.64 0.47 36.43
CA TYR A 121 1.82 -0.88 36.95
C TYR A 121 0.82 -1.21 38.07
N ASN A 122 0.69 -0.32 39.07
CA ASN A 122 -0.25 -0.54 40.18
C ASN A 122 -1.70 -0.60 39.70
N MET A 123 -2.07 0.23 38.72
CA MET A 123 -3.39 0.18 38.09
C MET A 123 -3.61 -1.16 37.37
N SER A 124 -2.63 -1.62 36.59
CA SER A 124 -2.68 -2.91 35.89
C SER A 124 -2.80 -4.10 36.85
N ALA A 125 -2.05 -4.08 37.97
CA ALA A 125 -2.11 -5.11 39.00
C ALA A 125 -3.49 -5.13 39.70
N THR A 126 -4.09 -3.96 39.92
CA THR A 126 -5.43 -3.83 40.49
C THR A 126 -6.48 -4.42 39.54
N VAL A 127 -6.42 -4.07 38.24
CA VAL A 127 -7.31 -4.62 37.21
C VAL A 127 -7.15 -6.14 37.11
N PHE A 128 -5.91 -6.64 37.09
CA PHE A 128 -5.65 -8.08 37.06
C PHE A 128 -6.21 -8.80 38.29
N THR A 129 -6.10 -8.20 39.48
CA THR A 129 -6.66 -8.77 40.71
C THR A 129 -8.18 -8.80 40.68
N ALA A 130 -8.82 -7.73 40.21
CA ALA A 130 -10.27 -7.67 40.04
C ALA A 130 -10.75 -8.73 39.04
N PHE A 131 -10.06 -8.86 37.91
CA PHE A 131 -10.34 -9.86 36.88
C PHE A 131 -10.19 -11.29 37.44
N ARG A 132 -9.10 -11.59 38.16
CA ARG A 132 -8.90 -12.88 38.81
C ARG A 132 -10.01 -13.22 39.80
N ASN A 133 -10.42 -12.25 40.62
CA ASN A 133 -11.49 -12.44 41.59
C ASN A 133 -12.84 -12.67 40.91
N PHE A 134 -13.12 -11.97 39.81
CA PHE A 134 -14.31 -12.19 38.99
C PHE A 134 -14.32 -13.61 38.43
N PHE A 135 -13.24 -14.04 37.78
CA PHE A 135 -13.14 -15.40 37.23
C PHE A 135 -13.25 -16.48 38.29
N SER A 136 -12.59 -16.29 39.43
CA SER A 136 -12.66 -17.25 40.54
C SER A 136 -14.08 -17.39 41.10
N THR A 137 -14.80 -16.27 41.24
CA THR A 137 -16.11 -16.25 41.88
C THR A 137 -17.20 -16.76 40.95
N TYR A 138 -17.19 -16.32 39.69
CA TYR A 138 -18.28 -16.62 38.75
C TYR A 138 -18.07 -17.89 37.92
N PHE A 139 -16.82 -18.29 37.65
CA PHE A 139 -16.54 -19.44 36.80
C PHE A 139 -15.95 -20.59 37.60
N ILE A 140 -14.82 -20.38 38.28
CA ILE A 140 -14.09 -21.49 38.91
C ILE A 140 -14.89 -22.14 40.04
N LYS A 141 -15.41 -21.35 41.00
CA LYS A 141 -16.18 -21.89 42.13
C LYS A 141 -17.45 -22.63 41.69
N PRO A 142 -18.31 -22.08 40.80
CA PRO A 142 -19.50 -22.80 40.34
C PRO A 142 -19.17 -24.07 39.55
N THR A 143 -18.16 -24.05 38.67
CA THR A 143 -17.78 -25.24 37.89
C THR A 143 -17.27 -26.36 38.79
N ILE A 144 -16.47 -26.04 39.80
CA ILE A 144 -16.01 -27.04 40.79
C ILE A 144 -17.20 -27.60 41.58
N ASN A 145 -18.11 -26.74 42.05
CA ASN A 145 -19.30 -27.19 42.79
C ASN A 145 -20.19 -28.10 41.94
N ILE A 146 -20.42 -27.77 40.67
CA ILE A 146 -21.18 -28.59 39.72
C ILE A 146 -20.48 -29.94 39.51
N ALA A 147 -19.16 -29.95 39.34
CA ALA A 147 -18.39 -31.18 39.18
C ALA A 147 -18.49 -32.10 40.42
N ILE A 148 -18.41 -31.53 41.62
CA ILE A 148 -18.58 -32.28 42.88
C ILE A 148 -19.98 -32.91 42.96
N ILE A 149 -21.03 -32.12 42.67
CA ILE A 149 -22.42 -32.63 42.69
C ILE A 149 -22.60 -33.74 41.65
N ALA A 150 -22.10 -33.56 40.42
CA ALA A 150 -22.17 -34.57 39.37
C ALA A 150 -21.45 -35.86 39.77
N PHE A 151 -20.29 -35.76 40.41
CA PHE A 151 -19.53 -36.90 40.91
C PHE A 151 -20.29 -37.65 42.01
N LEU A 152 -20.93 -36.93 42.94
CA LEU A 152 -21.76 -37.52 44.00
C LEU A 152 -22.97 -38.26 43.42
N ILE A 153 -23.67 -37.67 42.46
CA ILE A 153 -24.80 -38.30 41.77
C ILE A 153 -24.34 -39.57 41.05
N TYR A 154 -23.24 -39.49 40.30
CA TYR A 154 -22.67 -40.64 39.60
C TYR A 154 -22.28 -41.77 40.57
N GLY A 155 -21.64 -41.43 41.69
CA GLY A 155 -21.27 -42.38 42.74
C GLY A 155 -22.48 -43.10 43.33
N LEU A 156 -23.55 -42.36 43.65
CA LEU A 156 -24.80 -42.92 44.16
C LEU A 156 -25.46 -43.85 43.14
N LEU A 157 -25.55 -43.44 41.88
CA LEU A 157 -26.09 -44.27 40.80
C LEU A 157 -25.28 -45.55 40.59
N SER A 158 -23.95 -45.46 40.69
CA SER A 158 -23.06 -46.62 40.61
C SER A 158 -23.29 -47.61 41.75
N ILE A 159 -23.41 -47.12 42.99
CA ILE A 159 -23.73 -47.94 44.16
C ILE A 159 -25.10 -48.62 44.01
N ILE A 160 -26.12 -47.89 43.57
CA ILE A 160 -27.47 -48.44 43.30
C ILE A 160 -27.41 -49.54 42.23
N SER A 161 -26.66 -49.31 41.15
CA SER A 161 -26.49 -50.30 40.07
C SER A 161 -25.82 -51.58 40.58
N ILE A 162 -24.79 -51.45 41.41
CA ILE A 162 -24.10 -52.58 42.04
C ILE A 162 -25.05 -53.35 42.98
N LEU A 163 -25.82 -52.64 43.81
CA LEU A 163 -26.82 -53.25 44.70
C LEU A 163 -27.91 -53.99 43.91
N GLN A 164 -28.45 -53.40 42.84
CA GLN A 164 -29.43 -54.06 41.97
C GLN A 164 -28.86 -55.30 41.28
N LYS A 165 -27.58 -55.28 40.89
CA LYS A 165 -26.89 -56.43 40.31
C LYS A 165 -26.71 -57.57 41.32
N MET A 166 -26.41 -57.24 42.57
CA MET A 166 -26.35 -58.21 43.69
C MET A 166 -27.72 -58.82 43.97
N LEU A 167 -28.77 -57.98 44.02
CA LEU A 167 -30.15 -58.42 44.30
C LEU A 167 -30.68 -59.36 43.21
N ARG A 168 -30.40 -59.06 41.93
CA ARG A 168 -30.74 -59.96 40.80
C ARG A 168 -30.04 -61.32 40.88
N ARG A 169 -28.78 -61.37 41.29
CA ARG A 169 -28.05 -62.64 41.47
C ARG A 169 -28.58 -63.47 42.64
N TYR A 170 -29.10 -62.83 43.68
CA TYR A 170 -29.65 -63.54 44.83
C TYR A 170 -31.01 -64.18 44.51
N VAL A 171 -31.85 -63.51 43.70
CA VAL A 171 -33.17 -64.03 43.30
C VAL A 171 -33.09 -65.17 42.28
N SER A 172 -32.03 -65.25 41.46
CA SER A 172 -31.89 -66.32 40.45
C SER A 172 -31.30 -67.64 40.98
N VAL A 173 -30.95 -67.72 42.27
CA VAL A 173 -30.34 -68.90 42.91
C VAL A 173 -31.35 -69.64 43.80
N ARG A 174 -32.59 -69.18 43.85
CA ARG A 174 -33.70 -69.80 44.58
C ARG A 174 -34.77 -70.28 43.59
#